data_AF-A0A2W6SA85-F1
#
_entry.id   AF-A0A2W6SA85-F1
#
_cell.length_a   1.000
_cell.length_b   1.000
_cell.length_c   1.000
_cell.angle_alpha   90.00
_cell.angle_beta   90.00
_cell.angle_gamma   90.00
#
_symmetry.space_group_name_H-M   'P 1'
#
loop_
_entity.id
_entity.type
_entity.pdbx_description
1 polymer ?
#
loop_
_entity_poly.entity_id
_entity_poly.type
_entity_poly.pdbx_seq_one_letter_code
_entity_poly.pdbx_strand_id
1 'polypeptide(L)'
;MIPFLALSLSLASLPSVTGDFDHDGKRDTAQVVKATEGYRLMIRRGAALGKPLVLMSLTDPANFYLGTAQGGDFATACGKGYGANGTRCDRPRVSLKGNELAFGFREASDGVAIWKGNRFDLVWLTD
;
A
#
# COMPACT_ATOMS: atom_id res chain seq x y z
N MET A 1 29.29 15.05 39.42
CA MET A 1 27.96 14.73 38.85
C MET A 1 28.12 14.57 37.36
N ILE A 2 28.05 13.33 36.86
CA ILE A 2 28.13 13.05 35.42
C ILE A 2 26.68 13.01 34.90
N PRO A 3 26.29 13.82 33.90
CA PRO A 3 24.93 13.76 33.37
C PRO A 3 24.79 12.48 32.55
N PHE A 4 23.83 11.64 32.93
CA PHE A 4 23.38 10.52 32.11
C PHE A 4 22.65 11.10 30.89
N LEU A 5 23.28 11.06 29.71
CA LEU A 5 22.56 11.21 28.45
C LEU A 5 21.68 9.97 28.27
N ALA A 6 20.37 10.15 28.42
CA ALA A 6 19.39 9.13 28.06
C ALA A 6 19.26 9.08 26.53
N LEU A 7 19.89 8.09 25.91
CA LEU A 7 19.71 7.78 24.50
C LEU A 7 18.29 7.24 24.28
N SER A 8 17.40 8.06 23.72
CA SER A 8 16.03 7.64 23.41
C SER A 8 16.06 6.74 22.17
N LEU A 9 15.97 5.41 22.34
CA LEU A 9 15.75 4.51 21.22
C LEU A 9 14.32 4.68 20.71
N SER A 10 14.16 5.36 19.57
CA SER A 10 12.91 5.31 18.80
C SER A 10 12.79 3.92 18.17
N LEU A 11 11.83 3.11 18.63
CA LEU A 11 11.41 1.95 17.87
C LEU A 11 10.68 2.46 16.62
N ALA A 12 11.26 2.26 15.44
CA ALA A 12 10.58 2.56 14.18
C ALA A 12 9.27 1.76 14.11
N SER A 13 8.13 2.47 14.13
CA SER A 13 6.81 1.85 13.96
C SER A 13 6.60 1.47 12.49
N LEU A 14 6.05 0.27 12.25
CA LEU A 14 5.67 -0.14 10.90
C LEU A 14 4.58 0.78 10.33
N PRO A 15 4.58 1.06 9.01
CA PRO A 15 3.59 1.91 8.38
C PRO A 15 2.15 1.46 8.63
N SER A 16 1.25 2.42 8.86
CA SER A 16 -0.19 2.22 8.98
C SER A 16 -0.93 3.45 8.48
N VAL A 17 -2.09 3.25 7.85
CA VAL A 17 -2.96 4.31 7.35
C VAL A 17 -4.42 3.89 7.48
N THR A 18 -5.29 4.88 7.73
CA THR A 18 -6.74 4.68 7.82
C THR A 18 -7.43 5.50 6.74
N GLY A 19 -8.44 4.92 6.09
CA GLY A 19 -9.21 5.53 5.00
C GLY A 19 -10.42 4.68 4.66
N ASP A 20 -11.26 5.10 3.71
CA ASP A 20 -12.34 4.28 3.15
C ASP A 20 -11.86 3.72 1.81
N PHE A 21 -11.08 2.63 1.87
CA PHE A 21 -10.34 2.12 0.71
C PHE A 21 -11.22 1.23 -0.18
N ASP A 22 -12.28 0.65 0.37
CA ASP A 22 -13.26 -0.13 -0.37
C ASP A 22 -14.54 0.63 -0.77
N HIS A 23 -14.63 1.91 -0.40
CA HIS A 23 -15.70 2.86 -0.75
C HIS A 23 -17.07 2.44 -0.20
N ASP A 24 -17.09 1.81 0.98
CA ASP A 24 -18.31 1.36 1.65
C ASP A 24 -18.84 2.36 2.70
N GLY A 25 -18.14 3.49 2.89
CA GLY A 25 -18.46 4.53 3.86
C GLY A 25 -17.96 4.25 5.28
N LYS A 26 -17.25 3.15 5.52
CA LYS A 26 -16.64 2.81 6.80
C LYS A 26 -15.13 2.97 6.72
N ARG A 27 -14.50 3.15 7.89
CA ARG A 27 -13.05 3.25 7.97
C ARG A 27 -12.41 1.88 7.94
N ASP A 28 -11.49 1.73 7.01
CA ASP A 28 -10.54 0.65 6.87
C ASP A 28 -9.19 1.03 7.48
N THR A 29 -8.41 0.04 7.89
CA THR A 29 -7.03 0.22 8.33
C THR A 29 -6.12 -0.67 7.53
N ALA A 30 -5.19 -0.07 6.80
CA ALA A 30 -4.08 -0.75 6.13
C ALA A 30 -2.81 -0.61 6.96
N GLN A 31 -2.07 -1.70 7.14
CA GLN A 31 -0.86 -1.70 7.96
C GLN A 31 0.13 -2.75 7.47
N VAL A 32 1.42 -2.45 7.63
CA VAL A 32 2.46 -3.44 7.53
C VAL A 32 2.57 -4.18 8.87
N VAL A 33 2.59 -5.51 8.83
CA VAL A 33 2.81 -6.36 9.99
C VAL A 33 3.99 -7.28 9.78
N LYS A 34 4.68 -7.63 10.87
CA LYS A 34 5.65 -8.72 10.87
C LYS A 34 4.93 -10.06 10.72
N ALA A 35 5.45 -10.91 9.85
CA ALA A 35 5.00 -12.29 9.64
C ALA A 35 6.16 -13.26 9.96
N THR A 36 5.90 -14.57 9.90
CA THR A 36 6.95 -15.60 10.12
C THR A 36 8.12 -15.43 9.14
N GLU A 37 7.83 -15.06 7.90
CA GLU A 37 8.81 -14.87 6.82
C GLU A 37 8.71 -13.44 6.27
N GLY A 38 9.32 -12.48 6.97
CA GLY A 38 9.33 -11.08 6.58
C GLY A 38 8.09 -10.31 7.04
N TYR A 39 7.46 -9.58 6.13
CA TYR A 39 6.38 -8.64 6.44
C TYR A 39 5.23 -8.77 5.45
N ARG A 40 4.05 -8.27 5.84
CA ARG A 40 2.86 -8.29 5.01
C ARG A 40 2.15 -6.94 5.07
N LEU A 41 1.76 -6.43 3.91
CA LEU A 41 0.75 -5.38 3.85
C LEU A 41 -0.62 -6.05 4.02
N MET A 42 -1.32 -5.67 5.09
CA MET A 42 -2.65 -6.16 5.42
C MET A 42 -3.64 -5.02 5.50
N ILE A 43 -4.89 -5.29 5.12
CA ILE A 43 -6.01 -4.37 5.29
C ILE A 43 -7.12 -5.03 6.12
N ARG A 44 -7.60 -4.31 7.14
CA ARG A 44 -8.82 -4.64 7.89
C ARG A 44 -9.91 -3.70 7.42
N ARG A 45 -10.95 -4.27 6.82
CA ARG A 45 -12.07 -3.48 6.31
C ARG A 45 -13.08 -3.18 7.42
N GLY A 46 -13.63 -1.97 7.44
CA GLY A 46 -14.59 -1.53 8.44
C GLY A 46 -15.85 -2.40 8.47
N ALA A 47 -16.34 -2.83 7.30
CA ALA A 47 -17.45 -3.78 7.22
C ALA A 47 -17.10 -5.24 7.58
N ALA A 48 -15.81 -5.59 7.70
CA ALA A 48 -15.37 -6.97 7.84
C ALA A 48 -14.15 -7.14 8.77
N LEU A 49 -14.21 -6.56 9.97
CA LEU A 49 -13.08 -6.51 10.92
C LEU A 49 -12.47 -7.89 11.26
N GLY A 50 -13.27 -8.95 11.27
CA GLY A 50 -12.82 -10.33 11.52
C GLY A 50 -12.18 -11.04 10.32
N LYS A 51 -12.09 -10.39 9.16
CA LYS A 51 -11.59 -10.97 7.90
C LYS A 51 -10.53 -10.06 7.26
N PRO A 52 -9.35 -9.93 7.87
CA PRO A 52 -8.27 -9.15 7.27
C PRO A 52 -7.84 -9.75 5.92
N LEU A 53 -7.51 -8.89 4.96
CA LEU A 53 -6.98 -9.29 3.68
C LEU A 53 -5.47 -9.02 3.66
N VAL A 54 -4.69 -9.99 3.19
CA VAL A 54 -3.28 -9.78 2.86
C VAL A 54 -3.21 -9.30 1.42
N LEU A 55 -2.61 -8.14 1.19
CA LEU A 55 -2.48 -7.56 -0.15
C LEU A 55 -1.20 -8.06 -0.83
N MET A 56 -0.08 -8.03 -0.10
CA MET A 56 1.21 -8.52 -0.60
C MET A 56 2.17 -8.85 0.55
N SER A 57 3.18 -9.65 0.24
CA SER A 57 4.34 -9.88 1.10
C SER A 57 5.45 -8.87 0.80
N LEU A 58 6.22 -8.51 1.82
CA LEU A 58 7.36 -7.60 1.75
C LEU A 58 8.56 -8.30 2.42
N THR A 59 9.72 -8.24 1.77
CA THR A 59 10.96 -8.75 2.36
C THR A 59 11.50 -7.78 3.42
N ASP A 60 11.45 -6.49 3.13
CA ASP A 60 11.91 -5.41 3.99
C ASP A 60 10.91 -4.24 3.90
N PRO A 61 10.37 -3.73 5.04
CA PRO A 61 9.49 -2.58 5.06
C PRO A 61 10.27 -1.27 5.15
N ALA A 62 11.61 -1.29 5.17
CA ALA A 62 12.43 -0.10 5.08
C ALA A 62 12.02 0.72 3.84
N ASN A 63 11.71 2.00 4.06
CA ASN A 63 11.22 2.94 3.05
C ASN A 63 9.87 2.59 2.41
N PHE A 64 9.18 1.53 2.86
CA PHE A 64 7.82 1.28 2.43
C PHE A 64 6.89 2.34 3.04
N TYR A 65 5.99 2.87 2.24
CA TYR A 65 5.00 3.83 2.69
C TYR A 65 3.59 3.35 2.41
N LEU A 66 2.67 3.88 3.19
CA LEU A 66 1.23 3.76 2.99
C LEU A 66 0.63 5.15 2.99
N GLY A 67 -0.36 5.36 2.14
CA GLY A 67 -1.03 6.64 1.96
C GLY A 67 -2.41 6.47 1.37
N THR A 68 -3.01 7.60 1.01
CA THR A 68 -4.29 7.65 0.31
C THR A 68 -4.05 8.26 -1.06
N ALA A 69 -4.48 7.58 -2.12
CA ALA A 69 -4.32 8.05 -3.48
C ALA A 69 -5.26 9.23 -3.76
N GLN A 70 -4.76 10.18 -4.54
CA GLN A 70 -5.60 11.24 -5.11
C GLN A 70 -6.43 10.70 -6.28
N GLY A 71 -7.61 11.29 -6.49
CA GLY A 71 -8.42 10.99 -7.66
C GLY A 71 -7.79 11.51 -8.94
N GLY A 72 -7.96 10.78 -10.04
CA GLY A 72 -7.39 11.16 -11.34
C GLY A 72 -7.11 9.98 -12.25
N ASP A 73 -6.59 10.28 -13.44
CA ASP A 73 -6.22 9.28 -14.45
C ASP A 73 -4.70 9.10 -14.53
N PHE A 74 -4.24 7.89 -14.23
CA PHE A 74 -2.83 7.55 -14.14
C PHE A 74 -2.45 6.51 -15.19
N ALA A 75 -1.27 6.66 -15.79
CA ALA A 75 -0.67 5.57 -16.56
C ALA A 75 -0.20 4.48 -15.58
N THR A 76 -0.39 3.22 -15.94
CA THR A 76 0.19 2.11 -15.18
C THR A 76 1.64 1.90 -15.56
N ALA A 77 2.38 1.19 -14.73
CA ALA A 77 3.75 0.77 -15.04
C ALA A 77 3.82 0.07 -16.40
N CYS A 78 2.91 -0.87 -16.69
CA CYS A 78 2.90 -1.51 -18.01
C CYS A 78 2.49 -0.56 -19.14
N GLY A 79 1.61 0.41 -18.87
CA GLY A 79 1.26 1.46 -19.83
C GLY A 79 2.44 2.37 -20.17
N LYS A 80 3.37 2.55 -19.21
CA LYS A 80 4.66 3.23 -19.40
C LYS A 80 5.73 2.34 -20.04
N GLY A 81 5.43 1.07 -20.33
CA GLY A 81 6.34 0.12 -20.97
C GLY A 81 7.16 -0.74 -20.00
N TYR A 82 6.91 -0.68 -18.70
CA TYR A 82 7.54 -1.59 -17.73
C TYR A 82 6.91 -2.99 -17.78
N GLY A 83 7.73 -4.03 -17.78
CA GLY A 83 7.29 -5.42 -17.81
C GLY A 83 8.26 -6.29 -18.60
N ALA A 84 7.97 -7.59 -18.70
CA ALA A 84 8.74 -8.47 -19.55
C ALA A 84 8.52 -8.13 -21.03
N ASN A 85 9.59 -8.20 -21.82
CA ASN A 85 9.52 -7.94 -23.26
C ASN A 85 8.49 -8.85 -23.94
N GLY A 86 7.61 -8.25 -24.74
CA GLY A 86 6.56 -8.96 -25.47
C GLY A 86 5.29 -9.27 -24.66
N THR A 87 5.24 -8.91 -23.37
CA THR A 87 4.00 -9.02 -22.59
C THR A 87 3.03 -7.90 -22.96
N ARG A 88 1.79 -8.27 -23.33
CA ARG A 88 0.72 -7.30 -23.59
C ARG A 88 0.32 -6.61 -22.28
N CYS A 89 0.24 -5.28 -22.31
CA CYS A 89 -0.34 -4.50 -21.21
C CYS A 89 -1.86 -4.38 -21.40
N ASP A 90 -2.62 -5.21 -20.66
CA ASP A 90 -4.09 -5.22 -20.75
C ASP A 90 -4.74 -4.02 -20.04
N ARG A 91 -3.99 -3.34 -19.16
CA ARG A 91 -4.49 -2.19 -18.39
C ARG A 91 -3.46 -1.05 -18.38
N PRO A 92 -3.32 -0.29 -19.48
CA PRO A 92 -2.30 0.77 -19.59
C PRO A 92 -2.61 2.03 -18.78
N ARG A 93 -3.86 2.22 -18.36
CA ARG A 93 -4.30 3.35 -17.54
C ARG A 93 -5.29 2.91 -16.48
N VAL A 94 -5.37 3.70 -15.40
CA VAL A 94 -6.39 3.56 -14.36
C VAL A 94 -6.96 4.91 -13.98
N SER A 95 -8.28 4.93 -13.75
CA SER A 95 -8.98 6.06 -13.15
C SER A 95 -9.22 5.75 -11.67
N LEU A 96 -8.79 6.66 -10.81
CA LEU A 96 -8.94 6.57 -9.35
C LEU A 96 -10.01 7.56 -8.91
N LYS A 97 -10.86 7.13 -7.97
CA LYS A 97 -11.90 7.99 -7.38
C LYS A 97 -11.32 8.98 -6.38
N GLY A 98 -10.12 8.70 -5.86
CA GLY A 98 -9.61 9.30 -4.65
C GLY A 98 -10.13 8.51 -3.46
N ASN A 99 -9.25 8.29 -2.47
CA ASN A 99 -9.45 7.37 -1.35
C ASN A 99 -9.06 5.91 -1.58
N GLU A 100 -8.48 5.53 -2.72
CA GLU A 100 -7.80 4.24 -2.83
C GLU A 100 -6.55 4.18 -1.93
N LEU A 101 -6.17 2.98 -1.48
CA LEU A 101 -4.95 2.79 -0.71
C LEU A 101 -3.74 2.96 -1.64
N ALA A 102 -2.90 3.94 -1.36
CA ALA A 102 -1.59 4.11 -2.00
C ALA A 102 -0.51 3.40 -1.20
N PHE A 103 0.43 2.77 -1.90
CA PHE A 103 1.55 2.06 -1.29
C PHE A 103 2.75 2.03 -2.23
N GLY A 104 3.93 1.85 -1.67
CA GLY A 104 5.13 1.70 -2.48
C GLY A 104 6.39 1.86 -1.66
N PHE A 105 7.52 1.95 -2.36
CA PHE A 105 8.81 2.26 -1.76
C PHE A 105 9.16 3.68 -2.15
N ARG A 106 9.49 4.52 -1.15
CA ARG A 106 9.89 5.93 -1.39
C ARG A 106 10.96 5.94 -2.48
N GLU A 107 10.77 6.83 -3.47
CA GLU A 107 11.73 7.11 -4.56
C GLU A 107 11.91 5.99 -5.60
N ALA A 108 11.17 4.87 -5.49
CA ALA A 108 11.39 3.72 -6.37
C ALA A 108 10.11 3.20 -7.03
N SER A 109 8.96 3.29 -6.35
CA SER A 109 7.71 2.77 -6.88
C SER A 109 6.49 3.35 -6.19
N ASP A 110 5.42 3.51 -6.98
CA ASP A 110 4.09 3.85 -6.49
C ASP A 110 3.08 2.85 -7.07
N GLY A 111 2.14 2.45 -6.22
CA GLY A 111 1.11 1.47 -6.47
C GLY A 111 -0.16 1.80 -5.70
N VAL A 112 -1.28 1.33 -6.23
CA VAL A 112 -2.61 1.56 -5.67
C VAL A 112 -3.38 0.26 -5.55
N ALA A 113 -4.10 0.09 -4.44
CA ALA A 113 -5.00 -1.03 -4.23
C ALA A 113 -6.44 -0.59 -4.52
N ILE A 114 -7.03 -1.15 -5.57
CA ILE A 114 -8.35 -0.77 -6.07
C ILE A 114 -9.36 -1.86 -5.71
N TRP A 115 -10.39 -1.51 -4.97
CA TRP A 115 -11.46 -2.45 -4.64
C TRP A 115 -12.30 -2.83 -5.87
N LYS A 116 -12.52 -4.13 -6.06
CA LYS A 116 -13.31 -4.70 -7.17
C LYS A 116 -14.63 -5.32 -6.71
N GLY A 117 -15.09 -5.00 -5.50
CA GLY A 117 -16.34 -5.53 -4.93
C GLY A 117 -16.15 -6.76 -4.03
N ASN A 118 -15.12 -7.57 -4.26
CA ASN A 118 -14.80 -8.73 -3.41
C ASN A 118 -13.31 -8.88 -3.07
N ARG A 119 -12.42 -8.17 -3.77
CA ARG A 119 -10.97 -8.20 -3.56
C ARG A 119 -10.36 -6.85 -3.92
N PHE A 120 -9.17 -6.59 -3.39
CA PHE A 120 -8.32 -5.53 -3.90
C PHE A 120 -7.51 -6.03 -5.09
N ASP A 121 -7.45 -5.20 -6.12
CA ASP A 121 -6.59 -5.37 -7.27
C ASP A 121 -5.42 -4.40 -7.15
N LEU A 122 -4.20 -4.93 -7.09
CA LEU A 122 -3.00 -4.10 -6.93
C LEU A 122 -2.49 -3.68 -8.29
N VAL A 123 -2.31 -2.36 -8.47
CA VAL A 123 -1.83 -1.80 -9.73
C VAL A 123 -0.62 -0.91 -9.47
N TRP A 124 0.48 -1.20 -10.15
CA TRP A 124 1.66 -0.34 -10.14
C TRP A 124 1.50 0.80 -11.14
N LEU A 125 1.83 2.02 -10.72
CA LEU A 125 1.77 3.25 -11.53
C LEU A 125 3.16 3.72 -11.97
N THR A 126 4.17 3.42 -11.13
CA THR A 126 5.51 4.03 -11.07
C THR A 126 5.49 5.52 -10.77
N ASP A 127 6.50 5.94 -10.01
CA ASP A 127 7.06 7.29 -10.01
C ASP A 127 7.17 7.84 -11.46
#